data_AF-A0A9Q5P1J8-F1
#
_entry.id   AF-A0A9Q5P1J8-F1
#
_cell.length_a   1.000
_cell.length_b   1.000
_cell.length_c   1.000
_cell.angle_alpha   90.00
_cell.angle_beta   90.00
_cell.angle_gamma   90.00
#
_symmetry.space_group_name_H-M   'P 1'
#
loop_
_entity.id
_entity.type
_entity.pdbx_description
1 polymer ?
#
loop_
_entity_poly.entity_id
_entity_poly.type
_entity_poly.pdbx_seq_one_letter_code
_entity_poly.pdbx_strand_id
1 'polypeptide(L)' 'MLGKCHKLFTERKEFTGDTPVIVNIGEWDEGDEEDKQRALDKIKENYPNRTMIVDDIPLED' A
#
# COMPACT_ATOMS: atom_id res chain seq x y z
N MET A 1 -8.42 -29.47 5.73
CA MET A 1 -9.05 -28.17 5.42
C MET A 1 -8.51 -27.13 6.39
N LEU A 2 -8.25 -25.94 5.86
CA LEU A 2 -7.98 -24.61 6.46
C LEU A 2 -7.66 -24.55 7.98
N GLY A 3 -6.60 -23.91 8.45
CA GLY A 3 -5.77 -22.90 7.78
C GLY A 3 -4.51 -22.67 8.58
N LYS A 4 -3.38 -22.58 7.87
CA LYS A 4 -2.16 -22.04 8.43
C LYS A 4 -2.39 -20.53 8.51
N CYS A 5 -2.59 -20.02 9.72
CA CYS A 5 -2.52 -18.58 9.97
C CYS A 5 -1.14 -18.12 9.51
N HIS A 6 -1.06 -17.42 8.38
CA HIS A 6 0.13 -16.69 7.99
C HIS A 6 0.28 -15.59 9.04
N LYS A 7 1.28 -15.72 9.91
CA LYS A 7 1.64 -14.67 10.87
C LYS A 7 2.14 -13.48 10.07
N LEU A 8 1.22 -12.60 9.71
CA LEU A 8 1.53 -11.31 9.10
C LEU A 8 2.12 -10.45 10.24
N PHE A 9 3.45 -10.35 10.23
CA PHE A 9 4.23 -9.28 10.85
C PHE A 9 4.24 -9.24 12.40
N THR A 10 5.09 -10.07 13.02
CA THR A 10 5.49 -9.91 14.44
C THR A 10 6.87 -9.27 14.62
N GLU A 11 7.49 -8.78 13.54
CA GLU A 11 8.76 -8.07 13.64
C GLU A 11 8.53 -6.56 13.52
N ARG A 12 8.56 -5.88 14.67
CA ARG A 12 8.65 -4.43 14.77
C ARG A 12 10.09 -4.03 14.44
N LYS A 13 10.49 -4.15 13.18
CA LYS A 13 11.80 -3.71 12.70
C LYS A 13 11.69 -2.21 12.41
N GLU A 14 12.38 -1.42 13.21
CA GLU A 14 12.45 0.03 13.03
C GLU A 14 13.01 0.32 11.62
N PHE A 15 12.16 0.88 10.75
CA PHE A 15 12.47 1.21 9.36
C PHE A 15 13.27 2.52 9.31
N THR A 16 14.47 2.54 9.90
CA THR A 16 15.33 3.74 9.99
C THR A 16 16.20 3.93 8.74
N GLY A 17 15.60 3.91 7.54
CA GLY A 17 16.34 4.20 6.30
C GLY A 17 15.53 4.14 5.01
N ASP A 18 14.58 3.21 4.90
CA ASP A 18 13.89 2.90 3.64
C ASP A 18 12.38 2.68 3.84
N THR A 19 11.73 3.51 4.67
CA THR A 19 10.31 3.31 5.02
C THR A 19 9.46 3.22 3.75
N PRO A 20 8.77 2.09 3.50
CA PRO A 20 7.94 1.93 2.33
C PRO A 20 6.78 2.92 2.38
N VAL A 21 6.36 3.39 1.22
CA VAL A 21 5.19 4.25 1.08
C VAL A 21 3.98 3.34 0.89
N ILE A 22 3.09 3.33 1.88
CA ILE A 22 1.86 2.54 1.83
C ILE A 22 0.74 3.47 1.36
N VAL A 23 0.05 3.08 0.29
CA VAL A 23 -1.09 3.82 -0.28
C VAL A 23 -2.29 2.90 -0.26
N ASN A 24 -3.28 3.18 0.59
CA ASN A 24 -4.56 2.50 0.56
C ASN A 24 -5.45 3.19 -0.48
N ILE A 25 -5.78 2.46 -1.54
CA ILE A 25 -6.69 2.87 -2.62
C ILE A 25 -8.08 2.24 -2.50
N GLY A 26 -8.25 1.28 -1.58
CA GLY A 26 -9.55 0.67 -1.27
C GLY A 26 -10.56 1.67 -0.70
N GLU A 27 -10.08 2.74 -0.06
CA GLU A 27 -10.91 3.87 0.39
C GLU A 27 -11.00 5.03 -0.62
N TRP A 28 -10.31 4.94 -1.76
CA TRP A 28 -10.42 5.99 -2.77
C TRP A 28 -11.77 5.87 -3.46
N ASP A 29 -12.43 7.03 -3.65
CA ASP A 29 -13.65 7.13 -4.46
C ASP A 29 -13.50 6.29 -5.73
N GLU A 30 -14.58 5.66 -6.15
CA GLU A 30 -14.68 4.88 -7.39
C GLU A 30 -14.66 5.81 -8.62
N GLY A 31 -13.73 6.77 -8.63
CA GLY A 31 -13.37 7.57 -9.78
C GLY A 31 -12.56 6.74 -10.78
N ASP A 32 -12.41 7.29 -11.99
CA ASP A 32 -11.71 6.66 -13.11
C ASP A 32 -10.39 6.01 -12.69
N GLU A 33 -10.17 4.78 -13.14
CA GLU A 33 -8.93 4.03 -12.89
C GLU A 33 -7.69 4.83 -13.36
N GLU A 34 -7.85 5.68 -14.39
CA GLU A 34 -6.82 6.59 -14.89
C GLU A 34 -6.41 7.65 -13.83
N ASP A 35 -7.37 8.22 -13.09
CA ASP A 35 -7.09 9.19 -12.04
C ASP A 35 -6.36 8.53 -10.86
N LYS A 36 -6.73 7.29 -10.52
CA LYS A 36 -6.03 6.50 -9.50
C LYS A 36 -4.58 6.24 -9.92
N GLN A 37 -4.36 5.80 -11.15
CA GLN A 37 -3.02 5.57 -11.70
C GLN A 37 -2.19 6.85 -11.73
N ARG A 38 -2.77 7.99 -12.13
CA ARG A 38 -2.10 9.29 -12.15
C ARG A 38 -1.69 9.76 -10.75
N ALA A 39 -2.51 9.49 -9.73
CA ALA A 39 -2.16 9.79 -8.35
C ALA A 39 -1.02 8.89 -7.84
N LEU A 40 -1.01 7.60 -8.18
CA LEU A 40 0.08 6.69 -7.85
C LEU A 40 1.40 7.11 -8.51
N ASP A 41 1.38 7.53 -9.77
CA ASP A 41 2.57 8.03 -10.48
C ASP A 41 3.17 9.25 -9.79
N LYS A 42 2.34 10.22 -9.38
CA LYS A 42 2.82 11.40 -8.61
C LYS A 42 3.48 11.01 -7.29
N ILE A 43 2.95 10.00 -6.59
CA ILE A 43 3.52 9.52 -5.33
C ILE A 43 4.87 8.86 -5.60
N LYS A 44 4.98 8.07 -6.67
CA LYS A 44 6.24 7.46 -7.11
C LYS A 44 7.28 8.50 -7.50
N GLU A 45 6.90 9.58 -8.18
CA GLU A 45 7.80 10.70 -8.50
C GLU A 45 8.32 11.40 -7.23
N ASN A 46 7.50 11.49 -6.18
CA ASN A 46 7.91 12.07 -4.89
C ASN A 46 8.85 11.14 -4.10
N TYR A 47 8.78 9.84 -4.35
CA TYR A 47 9.54 8.81 -3.65
C TYR A 47 10.19 7.79 -4.62
N PRO A 48 11.07 8.25 -5.54
CA PRO A 48 11.52 7.44 -6.68
C PRO A 48 12.38 6.24 -6.29
N ASN A 49 12.95 6.26 -5.08
CA ASN A 49 13.80 5.21 -4.53
C ASN A 49 13.17 4.49 -3.33
N ARG A 50 11.85 4.63 -3.11
CA ARG A 50 11.17 3.93 -2.02
C ARG A 50 10.29 2.82 -2.56
N THR A 51 10.21 1.73 -1.79
CA THR A 51 9.25 0.67 -2.06
C THR A 51 7.83 1.21 -1.87
N MET A 52 6.99 1.13 -2.90
CA MET A 52 5.59 1.54 -2.85
C MET A 52 4.70 0.31 -2.74
N ILE A 53 3.82 0.30 -1.75
CA ILE A 53 2.86 -0.78 -1.48
C ILE A 53 1.46 -0.21 -1.69
N VAL A 54 0.73 -0.75 -2.66
CA VAL A 54 -0.64 -0.35 -2.97
C VAL A 54 -1.59 -1.36 -2.36
N ASP A 55 -2.49 -0.89 -1.51
CA ASP A 55 -3.47 -1.68 -0.78
C ASP A 55 -4.87 -1.36 -1.32
N ASP A 56 -5.45 -2.32 -2.06
CA ASP A 56 -6.78 -2.22 -2.68
C ASP A 56 -7.83 -2.99 -1.87
N ILE A 57 -7.58 -3.16 -0.57
CA ILE A 57 -8.49 -3.85 0.33
C ILE A 57 -9.35 -2.78 1.01
N PRO A 58 -10.68 -2.82 0.86
CA PRO A 58 -11.56 -1.94 1.62
C PRO A 58 -11.38 -2.22 3.12
N LEU A 59 -11.31 -1.16 3.92
CA LEU A 59 -11.13 -1.25 5.37
C LEU A 59 -12.42 -1.63 6.12
N GLU A 60 -13.58 -1.57 5.46
CA GLU A 60 -14.84 -2.13 5.97
C GLU A 60 -14.99 -3.61 5.55
N ASP A 61 -15.31 -4.46 6.53
CA ASP A 61 -15.50 -5.92 6.45
C ASP A 61 -16.76 -6.34 5.67
#